data_AF-A0A6J4X1Z1-F1
#
_entry.id   AF-A0A6J4X1Z1-F1
#
_cell.length_a   1.000
_cell.length_b   1.000
_cell.length_c   1.000
_cell.angle_alpha   90.00
_cell.angle_beta   90.00
_cell.angle_gamma   90.00
#
_symmetry.space_group_name_H-M   'P 1'
#
loop_
_entity.id
_entity.type
_entity.pdbx_description
1 polymer ?
#
loop_
_entity_poly.entity_id
_entity_poly.type
_entity_poly.pdbx_seq_one_letter_code
_entity_poly.pdbx_strand_id
1 'polypeptide(L)'
;MEFNVKSRERLWIVVIAGIVGLVVIVVAGFLVWQSFQVDEVKPKAAQKADLPRMANLPPKKEAIPPPPPPSYTPDAPALEKARKALREGISPVEALALAKSLPQSPERADAAFLLLEFAAESGIAEAALAVARYYDPTDKEPSGTIRKNPETAYSWYTEALAGGQENANTRLAQLRSWVEDQANQGSSEARGLLNTWR
;
A
#
# COMPACT_ATOMS: atom_id res chain seq x y z
N MET A 1 27.60 34.63 -60.52
CA MET A 1 27.55 34.44 -59.05
C MET A 1 27.21 32.98 -58.79
N GLU A 2 28.22 32.11 -58.79
CA GLU A 2 28.08 30.70 -58.46
C GLU A 2 28.64 30.47 -57.07
N PHE A 3 27.78 30.32 -56.05
CA PHE A 3 28.17 29.75 -54.78
C PHE A 3 27.07 28.86 -54.21
N ASN A 4 27.35 27.56 -54.27
CA ASN A 4 27.22 26.61 -53.17
C ASN A 4 25.85 26.00 -52.86
N VAL A 5 25.27 25.31 -53.85
CA VAL A 5 24.24 24.26 -53.62
C VAL A 5 24.85 23.04 -52.89
N LYS A 6 26.18 22.85 -52.98
CA LYS A 6 26.90 21.68 -52.47
C LYS A 6 26.98 21.59 -50.93
N SER A 7 26.71 22.68 -50.20
CA SER A 7 26.75 22.70 -48.72
C SER A 7 25.47 22.17 -48.07
N ARG A 8 24.31 22.31 -48.73
CA ARG A 8 23.02 21.88 -48.18
C ARG A 8 22.85 20.35 -48.22
N GLU A 9 23.30 19.69 -49.28
CA GLU A 9 23.26 18.22 -49.35
C GLU A 9 24.20 17.56 -48.33
N ARG A 10 25.37 18.15 -48.07
CA ARG A 10 26.30 17.67 -47.04
C ARG A 10 25.74 17.82 -45.63
N LEU A 11 24.99 18.90 -45.37
CA LEU A 11 24.36 19.12 -44.06
C LEU A 11 23.28 18.07 -43.77
N TRP A 12 22.45 17.70 -44.75
CA TRP A 12 21.42 16.68 -44.56
C TRP A 12 22.02 15.28 -44.39
N ILE A 13 23.13 14.96 -45.07
CA ILE A 13 23.83 13.69 -44.88
C ILE A 13 24.44 13.59 -43.47
N VAL A 14 24.99 14.67 -42.92
CA VAL A 14 25.54 14.67 -41.54
C VAL A 14 24.43 14.53 -40.51
N VAL A 15 23.26 15.16 -40.72
CA VAL A 15 22.09 15.01 -39.83
C VAL A 15 21.53 13.58 -39.89
N ILE A 16 21.42 12.98 -41.07
CA ILE A 16 20.97 11.59 -41.23
C ILE A 16 21.99 10.63 -40.58
N ALA A 17 23.29 10.85 -40.79
CA ALA A 17 24.33 10.04 -40.15
C ALA A 17 24.30 10.14 -38.61
N GLY A 18 24.01 11.33 -38.07
CA GLY A 18 23.82 11.53 -36.63
C GLY A 18 22.61 10.78 -36.07
N ILE A 19 21.48 10.81 -36.77
CA ILE A 19 20.26 10.10 -36.37
C ILE A 19 20.47 8.57 -36.45
N VAL A 20 21.10 8.08 -37.53
CA VAL A 20 21.41 6.65 -37.68
C VAL A 20 22.37 6.18 -36.57
N GLY A 21 23.39 6.96 -36.23
CA GLY A 21 24.29 6.64 -35.11
C GLY A 21 23.55 6.55 -33.77
N LEU A 22 22.59 7.45 -33.52
CA LEU A 22 21.80 7.45 -32.29
C LEU A 22 20.85 6.25 -32.22
N VAL A 23 20.24 5.86 -33.34
CA VAL A 23 19.41 4.65 -33.44
C VAL A 23 20.24 3.39 -33.19
N VAL A 24 21.46 3.30 -33.73
CA VAL A 24 22.35 2.15 -33.49
C VAL A 24 22.72 2.03 -32.01
N ILE A 25 22.94 3.14 -31.30
CA ILE A 25 23.23 3.12 -29.85
C ILE A 25 22.01 2.64 -29.05
N VAL A 26 20.80 3.08 -29.40
CA VAL A 26 19.57 2.63 -28.73
C VAL A 26 19.32 1.13 -28.97
N VAL A 27 19.53 0.65 -30.21
CA VAL A 27 19.39 -0.78 -30.55
C VAL A 27 20.46 -1.62 -29.84
N ALA A 28 21.72 -1.16 -29.78
CA ALA A 28 22.77 -1.86 -29.04
C ALA A 28 22.46 -1.94 -27.54
N GLY A 29 21.96 -0.85 -26.94
CA GLY A 29 21.50 -0.83 -25.54
C GLY A 29 20.33 -1.79 -25.30
N PHE A 30 19.37 -1.85 -26.22
CA PHE A 30 18.23 -2.77 -26.15
C PHE A 30 18.65 -4.25 -26.27
N LEU A 31 19.60 -4.57 -27.15
CA LEU A 31 20.13 -5.94 -27.30
C LEU A 31 20.95 -6.39 -26.08
N VAL A 32 21.73 -5.49 -25.49
CA VAL A 32 22.44 -5.78 -24.21
C VAL A 32 21.43 -6.01 -23.09
N TRP A 33 20.38 -5.18 -22.98
CA TRP A 33 19.31 -5.39 -21.99
C TRP A 33 18.61 -6.73 -22.17
N GLN A 34 18.34 -7.15 -23.41
CA GLN A 34 17.71 -8.43 -23.70
C GLN A 34 18.62 -9.62 -23.33
N SER A 35 19.93 -9.49 -23.46
CA SER A 35 20.89 -10.55 -23.07
C SER A 35 21.01 -10.77 -21.55
N PHE A 36 20.62 -9.79 -20.72
CA PHE A 36 20.59 -9.93 -19.26
C PHE A 36 19.28 -10.50 -18.70
N GLN A 37 18.26 -10.73 -19.54
CA GLN A 37 16.94 -11.22 -19.12
C GLN A 37 16.73 -12.72 -19.33
N VAL A 38 17.76 -13.48 -19.72
CA VAL A 38 17.66 -14.94 -19.92
C VAL A 38 18.71 -15.67 -19.08
N ASP A 39 18.61 -15.50 -17.76
CA ASP A 39 18.97 -16.56 -16.82
C ASP A 39 17.67 -17.18 -16.30
N GLU A 40 16.99 -17.93 -17.19
CA GLU A 40 16.00 -18.91 -16.77
C GLU A 40 16.69 -19.94 -15.87
N VAL A 41 16.58 -19.74 -14.56
CA VAL A 41 16.88 -20.78 -13.58
C VAL A 41 15.86 -21.92 -13.79
N LYS A 42 16.24 -22.88 -14.63
CA LYS A 42 15.58 -24.18 -14.74
C LYS A 42 15.53 -24.83 -13.35
N PRO A 43 14.37 -25.29 -12.85
CA PRO A 43 14.33 -26.06 -11.63
C PRO A 43 14.88 -27.46 -11.92
N LYS A 44 16.16 -27.68 -11.58
CA LYS A 44 16.71 -29.03 -11.48
C LYS A 44 16.12 -29.68 -10.23
N ALA A 45 15.17 -30.57 -10.44
CA ALA A 45 14.70 -31.47 -9.42
C ALA A 45 15.87 -32.31 -8.84
N ALA A 46 15.75 -32.57 -7.54
CA ALA A 46 16.53 -33.47 -6.70
C ALA A 46 17.94 -33.00 -6.26
N GLN A 47 18.03 -32.55 -5.01
CA GLN A 47 18.52 -33.41 -3.93
C GLN A 47 18.13 -32.86 -2.55
N LYS A 48 17.38 -33.65 -1.76
CA LYS A 48 17.28 -33.44 -0.32
C LYS A 48 18.66 -33.75 0.26
N ALA A 49 19.42 -32.71 0.58
CA ALA A 49 20.56 -32.81 1.46
C ALA A 49 20.09 -32.35 2.84
N ASP A 50 19.89 -33.31 3.76
CA ASP A 50 19.76 -33.02 5.18
C ASP A 50 21.06 -32.36 5.66
N LEU A 51 21.06 -31.04 5.72
CA LEU A 51 22.12 -30.27 6.36
C LEU A 51 21.82 -30.21 7.87
N PRO A 52 22.82 -30.43 8.75
CA PRO A 52 22.63 -30.34 10.18
C PRO A 52 22.18 -28.92 10.55
N ARG A 53 21.01 -28.84 11.20
CA ARG A 53 20.42 -27.59 11.70
C ARG A 53 21.41 -26.93 12.66
N MET A 54 22.12 -25.90 12.22
CA MET A 54 22.91 -25.05 13.10
C MET A 54 21.96 -24.41 14.12
N ALA A 55 22.11 -24.79 15.39
CA ALA A 55 21.20 -24.48 16.49
C ALA A 55 21.22 -23.01 16.96
N ASN A 56 21.79 -22.08 16.19
CA ASN A 56 22.03 -20.69 16.62
C ASN A 56 21.60 -19.65 15.58
N LEU A 57 20.56 -19.91 14.81
CA LEU A 57 19.85 -18.82 14.14
C LEU A 57 18.92 -18.15 15.17
N PRO A 58 18.97 -16.81 15.37
CA PRO A 58 17.95 -16.12 16.14
C PRO A 58 16.57 -16.46 15.54
N PRO A 59 15.52 -16.59 16.36
CA PRO A 59 14.21 -16.97 15.87
C PRO A 59 13.83 -16.09 14.68
N LYS A 60 13.51 -16.77 13.57
CA LYS A 60 12.94 -16.20 12.35
C LYS A 60 11.97 -15.10 12.77
N LYS A 61 12.25 -13.85 12.36
CA LYS A 61 11.35 -12.69 12.52
C LYS A 61 9.92 -13.21 12.49
N GLU A 62 9.20 -13.03 13.59
CA GLU A 62 7.81 -13.47 13.73
C GLU A 62 7.09 -13.04 12.46
N ALA A 63 6.73 -14.03 11.64
CA ALA A 63 5.95 -13.77 10.45
C ALA A 63 4.65 -13.17 10.97
N ILE A 64 4.39 -11.90 10.65
CA ILE A 64 3.18 -11.19 11.09
C ILE A 64 2.00 -12.14 10.82
N PRO A 65 1.26 -12.57 11.85
CA PRO A 65 0.27 -13.62 11.71
C PRO A 65 -0.74 -13.21 10.64
N PRO A 66 -1.17 -14.13 9.75
CA PRO A 66 -2.08 -13.80 8.65
C PRO A 66 -3.34 -13.09 9.18
N PRO A 67 -3.95 -12.18 8.40
CA PRO A 67 -5.20 -11.56 8.81
C PRO A 67 -6.23 -12.64 9.15
N PRO A 68 -7.14 -12.39 10.11
CA PRO A 68 -8.13 -13.37 10.51
C PRO A 68 -8.96 -13.77 9.28
N PRO A 69 -9.25 -15.07 9.09
CA PRO A 69 -10.09 -15.51 7.99
C PRO A 69 -11.49 -14.90 8.13
N PRO A 70 -12.15 -14.52 7.03
CA PRO A 70 -13.52 -14.02 7.10
C PRO A 70 -14.45 -15.10 7.67
N SER A 71 -15.36 -14.69 8.54
CA SER A 71 -16.41 -15.56 9.13
C SER A 71 -17.66 -15.65 8.25
N TYR A 72 -17.67 -14.96 7.11
CA TYR A 72 -18.80 -14.78 6.21
C TYR A 72 -18.45 -15.22 4.78
N THR A 73 -19.47 -15.47 3.97
CA THR A 73 -19.30 -15.87 2.57
C THR A 73 -18.93 -14.68 1.69
N PRO A 74 -18.22 -14.88 0.56
CA PRO A 74 -17.83 -13.76 -0.32
C PRO A 74 -18.99 -12.90 -0.84
N ASP A 75 -20.19 -13.46 -0.93
CA ASP A 75 -21.45 -12.84 -1.35
C ASP A 75 -22.29 -12.26 -0.19
N ALA A 76 -21.67 -12.04 0.97
CA ALA A 76 -22.35 -11.51 2.14
C ALA A 76 -23.10 -10.18 1.84
N PRO A 77 -24.36 -10.02 2.26
CA PRO A 77 -25.24 -8.95 1.77
C PRO A 77 -24.72 -7.52 1.99
N ALA A 78 -24.20 -7.20 3.17
CA ALA A 78 -23.74 -5.83 3.45
C ALA A 78 -22.47 -5.49 2.64
N LEU A 79 -21.59 -6.48 2.45
CA LEU A 79 -20.38 -6.34 1.67
C LEU A 79 -20.68 -6.21 0.17
N GLU A 80 -21.62 -6.99 -0.34
CA GLU A 80 -22.08 -6.87 -1.73
C GLU A 80 -22.79 -5.54 -1.98
N LYS A 81 -23.58 -5.06 -1.02
CA LYS A 81 -24.18 -3.72 -1.08
C LYS A 81 -23.13 -2.61 -1.18
N ALA A 82 -22.09 -2.66 -0.34
CA ALA A 82 -20.99 -1.71 -0.38
C ALA A 82 -20.24 -1.72 -1.72
N ARG A 83 -19.85 -2.91 -2.20
CA ARG A 83 -19.18 -3.08 -3.50
C ARG A 83 -20.04 -2.60 -4.67
N LYS A 84 -21.33 -2.91 -4.66
CA LYS A 84 -22.27 -2.47 -5.68
C LYS A 84 -22.35 -0.94 -5.72
N ALA A 85 -22.51 -0.29 -4.57
CA ALA A 85 -22.57 1.17 -4.49
C ALA A 85 -21.31 1.83 -5.06
N LEU A 86 -20.12 1.28 -4.74
CA LEU A 86 -18.85 1.75 -5.31
C LEU A 86 -18.77 1.56 -6.83
N ARG A 87 -19.21 0.41 -7.35
CA ARG A 87 -19.28 0.16 -8.81
C ARG A 87 -20.26 1.10 -9.53
N GLU A 88 -21.33 1.50 -8.84
CA GLU A 88 -22.32 2.44 -9.35
C GLU A 88 -21.89 3.92 -9.20
N GLY A 89 -20.72 4.19 -8.63
CA GLY A 89 -20.16 5.53 -8.53
C GLY A 89 -20.76 6.39 -7.42
N ILE A 90 -21.11 5.78 -6.28
CA ILE A 90 -21.53 6.51 -5.08
C ILE A 90 -20.57 7.66 -4.74
N SER A 91 -21.09 8.82 -4.35
CA SER A 91 -20.23 9.94 -3.96
C SER A 91 -19.52 9.66 -2.62
N PRO A 92 -18.37 10.29 -2.34
CA PRO A 92 -17.65 10.10 -1.07
C PRO A 92 -18.50 10.36 0.17
N VAL A 93 -19.35 11.40 0.13
CA VAL A 93 -20.23 11.77 1.27
C VAL A 93 -21.33 10.72 1.46
N GLU A 94 -21.90 10.22 0.37
CA GLU A 94 -22.89 9.13 0.43
C GLU A 94 -22.26 7.81 0.87
N ALA A 95 -21.00 7.53 0.51
CA ALA A 95 -20.27 6.35 0.97
C ALA A 95 -20.09 6.38 2.50
N LEU A 96 -19.71 7.52 3.06
CA LEU A 96 -19.66 7.72 4.52
C LEU A 96 -21.03 7.48 5.17
N ALA A 97 -22.09 8.06 4.61
CA ALA A 97 -23.44 7.88 5.12
C ALA A 97 -23.90 6.41 5.05
N LEU A 98 -23.61 5.73 3.93
CA LEU A 98 -23.91 4.32 3.73
C LEU A 98 -23.18 3.46 4.75
N ALA A 99 -21.88 3.68 4.98
CA ALA A 99 -21.09 2.94 5.97
C ALA A 99 -21.68 3.02 7.38
N LYS A 100 -22.13 4.20 7.80
CA LYS A 100 -22.79 4.43 9.10
C LYS A 100 -24.14 3.71 9.21
N SER A 101 -24.85 3.60 8.10
CA SER A 101 -26.19 2.99 8.02
C SER A 101 -26.20 1.47 7.84
N LEU A 102 -25.03 0.82 7.66
CA LEU A 102 -24.97 -0.62 7.46
C LEU A 102 -25.59 -1.38 8.65
N PRO A 103 -26.38 -2.44 8.39
CA PRO A 103 -26.95 -3.26 9.45
C PRO A 103 -25.83 -4.00 10.22
N GLN A 104 -26.14 -4.44 11.44
CA GLN A 104 -25.26 -5.36 12.15
C GLN A 104 -25.22 -6.70 11.42
N SER A 105 -24.02 -7.12 11.02
CA SER A 105 -23.75 -8.40 10.37
C SER A 105 -22.27 -8.76 10.52
N PRO A 106 -21.88 -10.04 10.37
CA PRO A 106 -20.48 -10.47 10.49
C PRO A 106 -19.52 -9.71 9.56
N GLU A 107 -19.98 -9.36 8.36
CA GLU A 107 -19.22 -8.64 7.34
C GLU A 107 -19.30 -7.12 7.46
N ARG A 108 -20.07 -6.57 8.42
CA ARG A 108 -20.30 -5.13 8.55
C ARG A 108 -18.99 -4.34 8.62
N ALA A 109 -18.01 -4.86 9.36
CA ALA A 109 -16.74 -4.16 9.57
C ALA A 109 -16.00 -3.98 8.24
N ASP A 110 -15.85 -5.05 7.46
CA ASP A 110 -15.21 -5.03 6.14
C ASP A 110 -16.01 -4.22 5.11
N ALA A 111 -17.34 -4.33 5.14
CA ALA A 111 -18.22 -3.56 4.26
C ALA A 111 -18.14 -2.04 4.53
N ALA A 112 -18.15 -1.66 5.81
CA ALA A 112 -17.98 -0.27 6.21
C ALA A 112 -16.57 0.23 5.87
N PHE A 113 -15.55 -0.58 6.08
CA PHE A 113 -14.17 -0.22 5.78
C PHE A 113 -14.00 0.19 4.31
N LEU A 114 -14.50 -0.60 3.35
CA LEU A 114 -14.41 -0.27 1.91
C LEU A 114 -15.01 1.11 1.56
N LEU A 115 -16.16 1.44 2.15
CA LEU A 115 -16.84 2.71 1.91
C LEU A 115 -16.12 3.88 2.59
N LEU A 116 -15.60 3.65 3.80
CA LEU A 116 -14.89 4.65 4.58
C LEU A 116 -13.52 4.96 3.97
N GLU A 117 -12.78 3.95 3.49
CA GLU A 117 -11.51 4.14 2.81
C GLU A 117 -11.67 4.99 1.55
N PHE A 118 -12.64 4.65 0.69
CA PHE A 118 -12.98 5.47 -0.48
C PHE A 118 -13.31 6.93 -0.12
N ALA A 119 -14.10 7.13 0.94
CA ALA A 119 -14.46 8.46 1.41
C ALA A 119 -13.25 9.22 1.98
N ALA A 120 -12.38 8.53 2.73
CA ALA A 120 -11.17 9.09 3.33
C ALA A 120 -10.15 9.50 2.27
N GLU A 121 -9.90 8.65 1.27
CA GLU A 121 -9.03 8.94 0.12
C GLU A 121 -9.53 10.15 -0.70
N SER A 122 -10.82 10.44 -0.64
CA SER A 122 -11.43 11.63 -1.23
C SER A 122 -11.33 12.89 -0.36
N GLY A 123 -10.64 12.82 0.78
CA GLY A 123 -10.40 13.94 1.69
C GLY A 123 -11.47 14.15 2.76
N ILE A 124 -12.41 13.21 2.95
CA ILE A 124 -13.39 13.32 4.03
C ILE A 124 -12.72 12.97 5.36
N ALA A 125 -12.44 14.00 6.16
CA ALA A 125 -11.74 13.87 7.44
C ALA A 125 -12.43 12.93 8.44
N GLU A 126 -13.78 12.96 8.49
CA GLU A 126 -14.54 12.04 9.35
C GLU A 126 -14.35 10.58 8.93
N ALA A 127 -14.24 10.32 7.63
CA ALA A 127 -13.97 8.99 7.11
C ALA A 127 -12.54 8.56 7.46
N ALA A 128 -11.55 9.45 7.33
CA ALA A 128 -10.16 9.18 7.74
C ALA A 128 -10.08 8.80 9.25
N LEU A 129 -10.79 9.53 10.12
CA LEU A 129 -10.90 9.18 11.54
C LEU A 129 -11.46 7.77 11.73
N ALA A 130 -12.51 7.42 10.97
CA ALA A 130 -13.16 6.13 11.06
C ALA A 130 -12.31 4.98 10.48
N VAL A 131 -11.53 5.22 9.42
CA VAL A 131 -10.57 4.27 8.84
C VAL A 131 -9.44 3.96 9.81
N ALA A 132 -8.86 4.99 10.43
CA ALA A 132 -7.76 4.84 11.39
C ALA A 132 -8.07 3.82 12.50
N ARG A 133 -9.32 3.81 13.02
CA ARG A 133 -9.75 2.88 14.08
C ARG A 133 -9.62 1.40 13.69
N TYR A 134 -9.77 1.07 12.40
CA TYR A 134 -9.63 -0.31 11.92
C TYR A 134 -8.20 -0.79 12.05
N TYR A 135 -7.23 0.12 11.93
CA TYR A 135 -5.82 -0.17 12.11
C TYR A 135 -5.36 0.01 13.57
N ASP A 136 -6.07 0.78 14.37
CA ASP A 136 -5.68 1.12 15.75
C ASP A 136 -5.73 -0.09 16.70
N PRO A 137 -4.59 -0.54 17.26
CA PRO A 137 -4.54 -1.68 18.20
C PRO A 137 -5.19 -1.37 19.57
N THR A 138 -5.43 -0.10 19.89
CA THR A 138 -6.08 0.33 21.13
C THR A 138 -7.60 0.29 21.05
N ASP A 139 -8.16 0.39 19.82
CA ASP A 139 -9.59 0.33 19.57
C ASP A 139 -10.15 -1.10 19.77
N LYS A 140 -11.29 -1.20 20.44
CA LYS A 140 -11.92 -2.47 20.84
C LYS A 140 -13.05 -2.90 19.91
N GLU A 141 -13.46 -2.05 18.97
CA GLU A 141 -14.47 -2.38 17.99
C GLU A 141 -13.95 -3.43 16.99
N PRO A 142 -14.84 -4.29 16.46
CA PRO A 142 -14.47 -5.26 15.44
C PRO A 142 -13.89 -4.57 14.20
N SER A 143 -12.72 -5.05 13.75
CA SER A 143 -12.07 -4.58 12.52
C SER A 143 -12.27 -5.54 11.35
N GLY A 144 -13.10 -6.57 11.51
CA GLY A 144 -13.32 -7.57 10.46
C GLY A 144 -12.02 -8.30 10.12
N THR A 145 -11.72 -8.36 8.83
CA THR A 145 -10.48 -8.96 8.30
C THR A 145 -9.29 -8.00 8.32
N ILE A 146 -9.48 -6.73 8.72
CA ILE A 146 -8.43 -5.72 8.71
C ILE A 146 -7.45 -5.95 9.86
N ARG A 147 -6.16 -6.04 9.52
CA ARG A 147 -5.09 -6.20 10.51
C ARG A 147 -4.78 -4.87 11.17
N LYS A 148 -4.67 -4.88 12.50
CA LYS A 148 -4.16 -3.73 13.26
C LYS A 148 -2.75 -3.37 12.79
N ASN A 149 -2.53 -2.09 12.53
CA ASN A 149 -1.24 -1.52 12.15
C ASN A 149 -1.14 -0.09 12.76
N PRO A 150 -0.36 0.11 13.84
CA PRO A 150 -0.27 1.41 14.50
C PRO A 150 0.31 2.51 13.58
N GLU A 151 1.17 2.18 12.61
CA GLU A 151 1.71 3.16 11.66
C GLU A 151 0.62 3.68 10.71
N THR A 152 -0.18 2.77 10.17
CA THR A 152 -1.31 3.11 9.30
C THR A 152 -2.38 3.87 10.08
N ALA A 153 -2.67 3.48 11.32
CA ALA A 153 -3.59 4.20 12.20
C ALA A 153 -3.13 5.65 12.46
N TYR A 154 -1.84 5.83 12.78
CA TYR A 154 -1.26 7.16 13.00
C TYR A 154 -1.39 8.06 11.77
N SER A 155 -1.12 7.51 10.57
CA SER A 155 -1.22 8.25 9.31
C SER A 155 -2.64 8.77 9.08
N TRP A 156 -3.64 7.89 9.16
CA TRP A 156 -5.04 8.28 8.98
C TRP A 156 -5.58 9.21 10.08
N TYR A 157 -5.18 9.01 11.34
CA TYR A 157 -5.56 9.96 12.40
C TYR A 157 -4.91 11.33 12.19
N THR A 158 -3.68 11.39 11.68
CA THR A 158 -3.02 12.66 11.36
C THR A 158 -3.74 13.39 10.23
N GLU A 159 -4.16 12.67 9.18
CA GLU A 159 -5.00 13.22 8.12
C GLU A 159 -6.36 13.72 8.63
N ALA A 160 -7.01 12.93 9.49
CA ALA A 160 -8.26 13.32 10.12
C ALA A 160 -8.10 14.61 10.96
N LEU A 161 -7.01 14.71 11.74
CA LEU A 161 -6.70 15.89 12.54
C LEU A 161 -6.46 17.11 11.65
N ALA A 162 -5.70 16.96 10.57
CA ALA A 162 -5.46 18.03 9.58
C ALA A 162 -6.77 18.48 8.91
N GLY A 163 -7.72 17.56 8.72
CA GLY A 163 -9.06 17.83 8.24
C GLY A 163 -10.05 18.32 9.31
N GLY A 164 -9.58 18.67 10.51
CA GLY A 164 -10.39 19.30 11.57
C GLY A 164 -11.16 18.33 12.48
N GLN A 165 -10.87 17.03 12.45
CA GLN A 165 -11.49 16.07 13.38
C GLN A 165 -10.82 16.13 14.76
N GLU A 166 -11.43 16.85 15.69
CA GLU A 166 -10.88 17.04 17.05
C GLU A 166 -10.65 15.72 17.80
N ASN A 167 -11.52 14.73 17.59
CA ASN A 167 -11.39 13.40 18.19
C ASN A 167 -10.08 12.69 17.79
N ALA A 168 -9.48 13.04 16.64
CA ALA A 168 -8.23 12.45 16.20
C ALA A 168 -7.07 12.73 17.15
N ASN A 169 -7.05 13.91 17.81
CA ASN A 169 -5.98 14.25 18.74
C ASN A 169 -5.97 13.30 19.95
N THR A 170 -7.15 13.04 20.52
CA THR A 170 -7.29 12.08 21.64
C THR A 170 -6.87 10.68 21.22
N ARG A 171 -7.24 10.25 20.01
CA ARG A 171 -6.86 8.94 19.48
C ARG A 171 -5.35 8.82 19.23
N LEU A 172 -4.73 9.86 18.68
CA LEU A 172 -3.28 9.94 18.50
C LEU A 172 -2.53 9.85 19.83
N ALA A 173 -3.00 10.55 20.86
CA ALA A 173 -2.40 10.47 22.20
C ALA A 173 -2.50 9.06 22.79
N GLN A 174 -3.66 8.40 22.64
CA GLN A 174 -3.87 7.03 23.10
C GLN A 174 -2.97 6.04 22.34
N LEU A 175 -2.89 6.17 21.02
CA LEU A 175 -2.04 5.34 20.17
C LEU A 175 -0.57 5.53 20.52
N ARG A 176 -0.13 6.77 20.77
CA ARG A 176 1.23 7.08 21.20
C ARG A 176 1.59 6.42 22.52
N SER A 177 0.73 6.55 23.53
CA SER A 177 0.93 5.89 24.82
C SER A 177 1.06 4.36 24.66
N TRP A 178 0.24 3.74 23.82
CA TRP A 178 0.34 2.30 23.56
C TRP A 178 1.66 1.92 22.89
N VAL A 179 2.14 2.70 21.91
CA VAL A 179 3.44 2.44 21.27
C VAL A 179 4.60 2.66 22.25
N GLU A 180 4.53 3.67 23.12
CA GLU A 180 5.51 3.88 24.19
C GLU A 180 5.57 2.67 25.15
N ASP A 181 4.41 2.13 25.54
CA ASP A 181 4.35 0.91 26.36
C ASP A 181 4.96 -0.30 25.65
N GLN A 182 4.69 -0.48 24.35
CA GLN A 182 5.29 -1.56 23.55
C GLN A 182 6.81 -1.38 23.41
N ALA A 183 7.28 -0.15 23.25
CA ALA A 183 8.71 0.17 23.18
C ALA A 183 9.41 -0.14 24.52
N ASN A 184 8.78 0.20 25.64
CA ASN A 184 9.26 -0.11 26.99
C ASN A 184 9.31 -1.62 27.27
N GLN A 185 8.39 -2.38 26.66
CA GLN A 185 8.39 -3.85 26.69
C GLN A 185 9.43 -4.48 25.74
N GLY A 186 10.21 -3.67 25.02
CA GLY A 186 11.34 -4.10 24.20
C GLY A 186 11.07 -4.12 22.70
N SER A 187 9.86 -3.79 22.24
CA SER A 187 9.54 -3.77 20.81
C SER A 187 10.45 -2.79 20.06
N SER A 188 11.22 -3.32 19.11
CA SER A 188 12.10 -2.52 18.25
C SER A 188 11.31 -1.76 17.18
N GLU A 189 10.21 -2.37 16.70
CA GLU A 189 9.26 -1.74 15.78
C GLU A 189 8.61 -0.51 16.43
N ALA A 190 8.11 -0.65 17.67
CA ALA A 190 7.52 0.47 18.39
C ALA A 190 8.50 1.63 18.63
N ARG A 191 9.75 1.33 19.00
CA ARG A 191 10.82 2.35 19.09
C ARG A 191 11.10 3.01 17.75
N GLY A 192 11.08 2.24 16.67
CA GLY A 192 11.20 2.76 15.30
C GLY A 192 10.10 3.76 14.98
N LEU A 193 8.84 3.42 15.27
CA LEU A 193 7.68 4.28 15.05
C LEU A 193 7.76 5.59 15.85
N LEU A 194 8.15 5.54 17.13
CA LEU A 194 8.27 6.76 17.94
C LEU A 194 9.31 7.75 17.39
N ASN A 195 10.32 7.26 16.67
CA ASN A 195 11.33 8.12 16.04
C ASN A 195 10.80 8.80 14.76
N THR A 196 9.78 8.24 14.11
CA THR A 196 9.16 8.83 12.91
C THR A 196 8.04 9.80 13.26
N TRP A 197 7.38 9.62 14.41
CA TRP A 197 6.29 10.47 14.90
C TRP A 197 6.83 11.75 15.54
N ARG A 198 6.93 12.80 14.72
CA ARG A 198 7.32 14.15 15.14
C ARG A 198 6.14 14.94 15.71
#